data_AF-A0A257XES6-F1
#
_entry.id   AF-A0A257XES6-F1
#
_cell.length_a   1.000
_cell.length_b   1.000
_cell.length_c   1.000
_cell.angle_alpha   90.00
_cell.angle_beta   90.00
_cell.angle_gamma   90.00
#
_symmetry.space_group_name_H-M   'P 1'
#
loop_
_entity.id
_entity.type
_entity.pdbx_description
1 polymer ?
#
loop_
_entity_poly.entity_id
_entity_poly.type
_entity_poly.pdbx_seq_one_letter_code
_entity_poly.pdbx_strand_id
1 'polypeptide(L)'
;MIPGLSSRRNFSDLSEKEVLALAISAEEDDARIYADYAELIRKEYPASALVFEGMAQEESEHRRRLIAEFERRFGTHIPLIRREHIAGFYARRPVWLIKNLGIERIRDEIG
;
A
#
# COMPACT_ATOMS: atom_id res chain seq x y z
N MET A 1 -29.59 -7.57 15.96
CA MET A 1 -29.45 -7.65 14.50
C MET A 1 -27.96 -7.64 14.19
N ILE A 2 -27.42 -8.69 13.59
CA ILE A 2 -26.02 -8.73 13.13
C ILE A 2 -26.04 -8.21 11.69
N PRO A 3 -25.52 -7.00 11.39
CA PRO A 3 -25.46 -6.53 10.02
C PRO A 3 -24.18 -7.10 9.38
N GLY A 4 -24.28 -8.34 8.91
CA GLY A 4 -23.39 -8.85 7.88
C GLY A 4 -23.96 -8.47 6.52
N LEU A 5 -23.32 -7.51 5.86
CA LEU A 5 -23.15 -7.38 4.41
C LEU A 5 -22.23 -6.16 4.23
N SER A 6 -20.92 -6.37 4.25
CA SER A 6 -19.96 -5.31 3.91
C SER A 6 -20.11 -4.98 2.42
N SER A 7 -21.07 -4.11 2.09
CA SER A 7 -21.21 -3.55 0.75
C SER A 7 -19.96 -2.70 0.50
N ARG A 8 -19.07 -3.19 -0.36
CA ARG A 8 -17.94 -2.39 -0.79
C ARG A 8 -18.47 -1.11 -1.47
N ARG A 9 -17.95 0.05 -1.10
CA ARG A 9 -18.31 1.35 -1.73
C ARG A 9 -17.62 1.49 -3.06
N ASN A 10 -18.25 2.03 -4.11
CA ASN A 10 -17.52 2.25 -5.36
C ASN A 10 -16.48 3.36 -5.20
N PHE A 11 -15.35 3.23 -5.88
CA PHE A 11 -14.33 4.28 -5.89
C PHE A 11 -14.86 5.62 -6.40
N SER A 12 -15.80 5.60 -7.35
CA SER A 12 -16.48 6.81 -7.87
C SER A 12 -17.29 7.56 -6.83
N ASP A 13 -17.65 6.89 -5.73
CA ASP A 13 -18.52 7.44 -4.68
C ASP A 13 -17.68 8.02 -3.52
N LEU A 14 -16.36 8.12 -3.69
CA LEU A 14 -15.45 8.70 -2.71
C LEU A 14 -15.30 10.20 -2.95
N SER A 15 -15.43 10.97 -1.88
CA SER A 15 -15.03 12.38 -1.87
C SER A 15 -13.51 12.51 -2.04
N GLU A 16 -13.02 13.69 -2.43
CA GLU A 16 -11.57 13.96 -2.52
C GLU A 16 -10.85 13.70 -1.20
N LYS A 17 -11.50 14.01 -0.07
CA LYS A 17 -11.00 13.72 1.27
C LYS A 17 -10.83 12.22 1.49
N GLU A 18 -11.81 11.41 1.08
CA GLU A 18 -11.76 9.95 1.21
C GLU A 18 -10.77 9.30 0.24
N VAL A 19 -10.61 9.84 -0.97
CA VAL A 19 -9.59 9.38 -1.92
C VAL A 19 -8.19 9.61 -1.37
N LEU A 20 -7.93 10.79 -0.78
CA LEU A 20 -6.62 11.08 -0.19
C LEU A 20 -6.37 10.26 1.07
N ALA A 21 -7.38 10.06 1.92
CA ALA A 21 -7.29 9.16 3.07
C ALA A 21 -7.00 7.70 2.64
N LEU A 22 -7.67 7.23 1.57
CA LEU A 22 -7.44 5.91 1.00
C LEU A 22 -6.01 5.76 0.47
N ALA A 23 -5.46 6.79 -0.18
CA ALA A 23 -4.07 6.80 -0.62
C ALA A 23 -3.09 6.72 0.56
N ILE A 24 -3.34 7.45 1.65
CA ILE A 24 -2.50 7.41 2.86
C ILE A 24 -2.49 5.99 3.47
N SER A 25 -3.67 5.40 3.66
CA SER A 25 -3.77 4.03 4.19
C SER A 25 -3.17 3.01 3.23
N ALA A 26 -3.28 3.25 1.92
CA ALA A 26 -2.65 2.43 0.90
C ALA A 26 -1.11 2.44 1.04
N GLU A 27 -0.46 3.59 1.14
CA GLU A 27 1.00 3.63 1.30
C GLU A 27 1.47 3.00 2.62
N GLU A 28 0.69 3.14 3.69
CA GLU A 28 1.01 2.48 4.97
C GLU A 28 0.98 0.95 4.86
N ASP A 29 -0.06 0.40 4.23
CA ASP A 29 -0.19 -1.04 4.06
C ASP A 29 0.96 -1.58 3.16
N ASP A 30 1.35 -0.87 2.10
CA ASP A 30 2.45 -1.28 1.22
C ASP A 30 3.82 -1.22 1.92
N ALA A 31 4.09 -0.17 2.71
CA ALA A 31 5.32 -0.06 3.50
C ALA A 31 5.49 -1.25 4.47
N ARG A 32 4.39 -1.64 5.14
CA ARG A 32 4.38 -2.81 6.05
C ARG A 32 4.64 -4.11 5.30
N ILE A 33 3.98 -4.31 4.16
CA ILE A 33 4.17 -5.50 3.32
C ILE A 33 5.64 -5.63 2.88
N TYR A 34 6.29 -4.54 2.45
CA TYR A 34 7.70 -4.59 2.06
C TYR A 34 8.63 -4.87 3.24
N ALA A 35 8.38 -4.27 4.41
CA ALA A 35 9.16 -4.56 5.61
C ALA A 35 9.04 -6.06 6.01
N ASP A 36 7.84 -6.62 5.96
CA ASP A 36 7.61 -8.04 6.27
C ASP A 36 8.34 -8.96 5.27
N TYR A 37 8.37 -8.60 3.98
CA TYR A 37 9.15 -9.35 2.98
C TYR A 37 10.66 -9.25 3.21
N ALA A 38 11.17 -8.07 3.55
CA ALA A 38 12.58 -7.88 3.87
C ALA A 38 12.99 -8.81 5.02
N GLU A 39 12.21 -8.85 6.10
CA GLU A 39 12.47 -9.74 7.24
C GLU A 39 12.41 -11.22 6.85
N LEU A 40 11.40 -11.62 6.06
CA LEU A 40 11.22 -13.00 5.64
C LEU A 40 12.42 -13.56 4.88
N ILE A 41 13.05 -12.76 4.01
CA ILE A 41 14.12 -13.24 3.12
C ILE A 41 15.53 -12.85 3.59
N ARG A 42 15.66 -12.06 4.67
CA ARG A 42 16.94 -11.46 5.12
C ARG A 42 18.05 -12.48 5.31
N LYS A 43 17.72 -13.66 5.83
CA LYS A 43 18.70 -14.70 6.17
C LYS A 43 19.27 -15.36 4.91
N GLU A 44 18.41 -15.72 3.96
CA GLU A 44 18.81 -16.40 2.73
C GLU A 44 19.28 -15.42 1.64
N TYR A 45 18.70 -14.21 1.58
CA TYR A 45 18.92 -13.23 0.53
C TYR A 45 19.08 -11.79 1.08
N PRO A 46 20.17 -11.48 1.80
CA PRO A 46 20.35 -10.19 2.46
C PRO A 46 20.35 -8.99 1.50
N ALA A 47 20.88 -9.14 0.28
CA ALA A 47 20.87 -8.07 -0.72
C ALA A 47 19.45 -7.76 -1.21
N SER A 48 18.62 -8.78 -1.43
CA SER A 48 17.20 -8.61 -1.80
C SER A 48 16.39 -7.98 -0.67
N ALA A 49 16.68 -8.33 0.58
CA ALA A 49 16.04 -7.71 1.74
C ALA A 49 16.28 -6.19 1.79
N LEU A 50 17.49 -5.71 1.48
CA LEU A 50 17.78 -4.28 1.39
C LEU A 50 16.96 -3.55 0.33
N VAL A 51 16.64 -4.21 -0.78
CA VAL A 51 15.75 -3.64 -1.82
C VAL A 51 14.36 -3.42 -1.25
N PHE A 52 13.80 -4.41 -0.55
CA PHE A 52 12.49 -4.29 0.08
C PHE A 52 12.46 -3.26 1.22
N GLU A 53 13.54 -3.14 2.01
CA GLU A 53 13.68 -2.05 2.98
C GLU A 53 13.64 -0.68 2.32
N GLY A 54 14.37 -0.51 1.20
CA GLY A 54 14.36 0.74 0.44
C GLY A 54 12.96 1.08 -0.09
N MET A 55 12.21 0.08 -0.57
CA MET A 55 10.82 0.25 -0.99
C MET A 55 9.90 0.64 0.18
N ALA A 56 10.05 0.01 1.35
CA ALA A 56 9.29 0.37 2.54
C ALA A 56 9.54 1.82 2.99
N GLN A 57 10.79 2.29 2.86
CA GLN A 57 11.16 3.69 3.11
C GLN A 57 10.54 4.64 2.08
N GLU A 58 10.53 4.28 0.80
CA GLU A 58 9.91 5.07 -0.27
C GLU A 58 8.41 5.25 -0.03
N GLU A 59 7.66 4.18 0.28
CA GLU A 59 6.23 4.30 0.58
C GLU A 59 5.96 5.08 1.88
N SER A 60 6.85 4.98 2.88
CA SER A 60 6.77 5.80 4.09
C SER A 60 6.91 7.30 3.78
N GLU A 61 7.75 7.65 2.82
CA GLU A 61 7.92 9.02 2.33
C GLU A 61 6.72 9.49 1.52
N HIS A 62 6.15 8.64 0.65
CA HIS A 62 4.90 8.92 -0.04
C HIS A 62 3.76 9.20 0.95
N ARG A 63 3.60 8.33 1.95
CA ARG A 63 2.63 8.50 3.04
C ARG A 63 2.80 9.84 3.75
N ARG A 64 4.03 10.23 4.09
CA ARG A 64 4.30 11.52 4.75
C ARG A 64 3.85 12.71 3.91
N ARG A 65 4.11 12.69 2.60
CA ARG A 65 3.69 13.75 1.66
C ARG A 65 2.17 13.82 1.54
N LEU A 66 1.51 12.67 1.45
CA LEU A 66 0.04 12.60 1.38
C LEU A 66 -0.63 13.09 2.68
N ILE A 67 -0.05 12.77 3.85
CA ILE A 67 -0.52 13.30 5.13
C ILE A 67 -0.40 14.83 5.16
N ALA A 68 0.76 15.38 4.79
CA ALA A 68 0.96 16.82 4.76
C ALA A 68 -0.05 17.51 3.82
N GLU A 69 -0.32 16.92 2.66
CA GLU A 69 -1.31 17.43 1.72
C GLU A 69 -2.74 17.32 2.25
N PHE A 70 -3.06 16.23 2.97
CA PHE A 70 -4.35 16.06 3.63
C PHE A 70 -4.56 17.11 4.71
N GLU A 71 -3.57 17.32 5.58
CA GLU A 71 -3.60 18.33 6.62
C GLU A 71 -3.80 19.72 6.04
N ARG A 72 -3.08 20.06 4.97
CA ARG A 72 -3.20 21.33 4.26
C ARG A 72 -4.61 21.59 3.72
N ARG A 73 -5.33 20.56 3.27
CA ARG A 73 -6.64 20.69 2.60
C ARG A 73 -7.84 20.45 3.50
N PHE A 74 -7.73 19.53 4.45
CA PHE A 74 -8.87 18.96 5.17
C PHE A 74 -8.68 18.93 6.70
N GLY A 75 -7.54 19.42 7.21
CA GLY A 75 -7.18 19.38 8.63
C GLY A 75 -6.62 18.02 9.07
N THR A 76 -6.49 17.82 10.38
CA THR A 76 -5.71 16.69 10.95
C THR A 76 -6.48 15.38 11.10
N HIS A 77 -7.81 15.39 10.90
CA HIS A 77 -8.63 14.19 11.08
C HIS A 77 -8.74 13.38 9.78
N ILE A 78 -7.82 12.43 9.61
CA ILE A 78 -7.81 11.46 8.51
C ILE A 78 -8.78 10.31 8.83
N PRO A 79 -9.85 10.10 8.05
CA PRO A 79 -10.76 8.98 8.27
C PRO A 79 -10.09 7.64 7.96
N LEU A 80 -10.39 6.61 8.75
CA LEU A 80 -9.94 5.25 8.46
C LEU A 80 -10.75 4.68 7.29
N ILE A 81 -10.07 4.47 6.17
CA ILE A 81 -10.62 3.84 4.97
C ILE A 81 -9.57 2.91 4.40
N ARG A 82 -9.96 1.69 4.04
CA ARG A 82 -9.04 0.67 3.56
C ARG A 82 -9.46 0.14 2.20
N ARG A 83 -8.48 -0.33 1.42
CA ARG A 83 -8.66 -0.78 0.03
C ARG A 83 -9.69 -1.90 -0.08
N GLU A 84 -9.73 -2.83 0.86
CA GLU A 84 -10.64 -3.99 0.88
C GLU A 84 -12.12 -3.62 0.98
N HIS A 85 -12.42 -2.40 1.46
CA HIS A 85 -13.77 -1.86 1.59
C HIS A 85 -14.25 -1.11 0.33
N ILE A 86 -13.40 -0.98 -0.71
CA ILE A 86 -13.70 -0.20 -1.92
C ILE A 86 -13.86 -1.11 -3.13
N ALA A 87 -15.06 -1.12 -3.72
CA ALA A 87 -15.40 -1.79 -4.97
C ALA A 87 -14.77 -1.04 -6.14
N GLY A 88 -14.24 -1.77 -7.13
CA GLY A 88 -13.57 -1.14 -8.27
C GLY A 88 -12.17 -0.61 -7.95
N PHE A 89 -11.80 -0.47 -6.66
CA PHE A 89 -10.41 -0.57 -6.21
C PHE A 89 -9.99 -2.05 -6.30
N TYR A 90 -10.11 -2.59 -7.52
CA TYR A 90 -9.61 -3.91 -7.84
C TYR A 90 -8.18 -3.96 -7.35
N ALA A 91 -7.90 -5.05 -6.63
CA ALA A 91 -6.61 -5.65 -6.34
C ALA A 91 -5.64 -5.49 -7.51
N ARG A 92 -5.19 -4.25 -7.75
CA ARG A 92 -3.99 -3.98 -8.51
C ARG A 92 -2.97 -4.64 -7.63
N ARG A 93 -2.59 -5.84 -8.05
CA ARG A 93 -1.22 -6.33 -8.04
C ARG A 93 -0.37 -5.14 -7.60
N PRO A 94 0.00 -5.05 -6.31
CA PRO A 94 0.52 -3.80 -5.76
C PRO A 94 1.69 -3.41 -6.63
N VAL A 95 2.03 -2.14 -6.81
CA VAL A 95 2.88 -1.70 -7.93
C VAL A 95 4.18 -2.52 -8.07
N TRP A 96 4.68 -3.20 -7.02
CA TRP A 96 5.65 -4.29 -7.12
C TRP A 96 5.31 -5.39 -8.13
N LEU A 97 4.08 -5.88 -8.23
CA LEU A 97 3.63 -6.90 -9.18
C LEU A 97 3.45 -6.39 -10.63
N ILE A 98 3.56 -5.07 -10.85
CA ILE A 98 3.76 -4.44 -12.18
C ILE A 98 5.25 -4.11 -12.40
N LYS A 99 5.97 -3.69 -11.35
CA LYS A 99 7.45 -3.68 -11.29
C LYS A 99 8.04 -5.11 -11.31
N ASN A 100 7.22 -6.17 -11.23
CA ASN A 100 7.64 -7.57 -11.16
C ASN A 100 8.16 -8.10 -12.49
N LEU A 101 8.13 -7.30 -13.55
CA LEU A 101 9.06 -7.54 -14.66
C LEU A 101 10.53 -7.53 -14.18
N GLY A 102 10.83 -6.91 -13.02
CA GLY A 102 12.13 -6.99 -12.35
C GLY A 102 12.29 -8.12 -11.33
N ILE A 103 11.22 -8.60 -10.68
CA ILE A 103 11.28 -9.63 -9.62
C ILE A 103 11.07 -11.05 -10.16
N GLU A 104 10.39 -11.26 -11.28
CA GLU A 104 10.41 -12.57 -11.94
C GLU A 104 11.85 -12.95 -12.37
N ARG A 105 12.69 -11.95 -12.69
CA ARG A 105 14.15 -12.11 -12.87
C ARG A 105 14.89 -12.56 -11.60
N ILE A 106 14.41 -12.17 -10.41
CA ILE A 106 14.99 -12.57 -9.13
C ILE A 106 14.63 -14.03 -8.80
N ARG A 107 13.48 -14.54 -9.29
CA ARG A 107 13.08 -15.93 -9.10
C ARG A 107 13.73 -16.90 -10.09
N ASP A 108 14.04 -16.49 -11.32
CA ASP A 108 14.74 -17.33 -12.30
C ASP A 108 16.23 -17.57 -11.98
N GLU A 109 16.89 -16.69 -11.22
CA GLU A 109 18.31 -16.87 -10.80
C GLU A 109 18.49 -17.72 -9.53
N ILE A 110 17.40 -18.04 -8.82
CA ILE A 110 17.42 -18.77 -7.54
C ILE A 110 16.94 -20.22 -7.70
N GLY A 111 16.65 -20.65 -8.95
CA GLY A 111 16.46 -22.04 -9.37
C GLY A 111 17.73 -22.64 -9.96
#